data_AF-A0A919LHZ0-F1
#
_entry.id   AF-A0A919LHZ0-F1
#
_cell.length_a   1.000
_cell.length_b   1.000
_cell.length_c   1.000
_cell.angle_alpha   90.00
_cell.angle_beta   90.00
_cell.angle_gamma   90.00
#
_symmetry.space_group_name_H-M   'P 1'
#
loop_
_entity.id
_entity.type
_entity.pdbx_description
1 polymer ?
#
loop_
_entity_poly.entity_id
_entity_poly.type
_entity_poly.pdbx_seq_one_letter_code
_entity_poly.pdbx_strand_id
1 'polypeptide(L)'
;METSWGPADLDVAHCSTALALLHGVPEGMRFADRYLAAGGTLAEDGTAHLYWRLLDALGFAPDAEKVAVPWRELGRVDLTPSVLTRRLEGYIEALFDRYA
;
A
#
# COMPACT_ATOMS: atom_id res chain seq x y z
N MET A 1 2.37 -14.97 7.95
CA MET A 1 2.16 -13.74 8.74
C MET A 1 2.14 -14.10 10.19
N GLU A 2 2.87 -13.35 11.00
CA GLU A 2 2.74 -13.38 12.45
C GLU A 2 1.83 -12.21 12.84
N THR A 3 0.77 -12.47 13.61
CA THR A 3 -0.12 -11.43 14.11
C THR A 3 0.46 -10.87 15.39
N SER A 4 0.58 -9.55 15.47
CA SER A 4 1.04 -8.84 16.67
C SER A 4 0.12 -7.65 16.96
N TRP A 5 0.24 -7.08 18.15
CA TRP A 5 -0.47 -5.85 18.50
C TRP A 5 0.24 -4.65 17.86
N GLY A 6 -0.53 -3.82 17.15
CA GLY A 6 -0.04 -2.62 16.49
C GLY A 6 -1.16 -1.64 16.14
N PRO A 7 -0.84 -0.45 15.62
CA PRO A 7 -1.83 0.52 15.19
C PRO A 7 -2.55 0.04 13.92
N ALA A 8 -3.84 0.33 13.80
CA ALA A 8 -4.62 0.02 12.59
C ALA A 8 -4.04 0.68 11.33
N ASP A 9 -3.36 1.83 11.48
CA ASP A 9 -2.66 2.50 10.39
C ASP A 9 -1.62 1.60 9.70
N LEU A 10 -0.97 0.69 10.43
CA LEU A 10 -0.02 -0.25 9.85
C LEU A 10 -0.73 -1.29 8.97
N ASP A 11 -1.84 -1.85 9.44
CA ASP A 11 -2.63 -2.80 8.66
C ASP A 11 -3.22 -2.13 7.41
N VAL A 12 -3.72 -0.90 7.57
CA VAL A 12 -4.24 -0.10 6.45
C VAL A 12 -3.12 0.26 5.47
N ALA A 13 -1.92 0.58 5.96
CA ALA A 13 -0.76 0.79 5.10
C ALA A 13 -0.47 -0.45 4.24
N HIS A 14 -0.39 -1.63 4.87
CA HIS A 14 -0.10 -2.89 4.18
C HIS A 14 -1.13 -3.23 3.11
N CYS A 15 -2.43 -3.12 3.45
CA CYS A 15 -3.50 -3.33 2.49
C CYS A 15 -3.46 -2.31 1.34
N SER A 16 -3.20 -1.04 1.64
CA SER A 16 -3.15 0.03 0.62
C SER A 16 -2.00 -0.20 -0.36
N THR A 17 -0.80 -0.54 0.12
CA THR A 17 0.35 -0.85 -0.74
C THR A 17 0.09 -2.07 -1.60
N ALA A 18 -0.44 -3.15 -1.02
CA ALA A 18 -0.77 -4.37 -1.79
C ALA A 18 -1.79 -4.10 -2.89
N LEU A 19 -2.84 -3.30 -2.61
CA LEU A 19 -3.84 -2.89 -3.60
C LEU A 19 -3.24 -1.97 -4.68
N ALA A 20 -2.36 -1.04 -4.30
CA ALA A 20 -1.66 -0.18 -5.24
C ALA A 20 -0.82 -0.99 -6.23
N LEU A 21 -0.08 -1.99 -5.74
CA LEU A 21 0.76 -2.86 -6.56
C LEU A 21 -0.09 -3.80 -7.44
N LEU A 22 -1.14 -4.41 -6.89
CA LEU A 22 -1.96 -5.41 -7.58
C LEU A 22 -2.93 -4.80 -8.59
N HIS A 23 -3.57 -3.68 -8.24
CA HIS A 23 -4.68 -3.07 -9.00
C HIS A 23 -4.39 -1.65 -9.50
N GLY A 24 -3.35 -0.99 -8.98
CA GLY A 24 -2.93 0.37 -9.38
C GLY A 24 -3.15 1.40 -8.27
N VAL A 25 -2.41 2.51 -8.37
CA VAL A 25 -2.36 3.59 -7.36
C VAL A 25 -3.74 4.04 -6.86
N PRO A 26 -4.77 4.26 -7.71
CA PRO A 26 -6.07 4.71 -7.22
C PRO A 26 -6.74 3.75 -6.23
N GLU A 27 -6.57 2.44 -6.39
CA GLU A 27 -7.18 1.46 -5.47
C GLU A 27 -6.46 1.39 -4.14
N GLY A 28 -5.13 1.59 -4.12
CA GLY A 28 -4.40 1.77 -2.86
C GLY A 28 -4.84 3.03 -2.12
N MET A 29 -4.93 4.17 -2.81
CA MET A 29 -5.31 5.45 -2.21
C MET A 29 -6.76 5.48 -1.69
N ARG A 30 -7.68 4.72 -2.30
CA ARG A 30 -9.08 4.62 -1.87
C ARG A 30 -9.29 3.75 -0.64
N PHE A 31 -8.34 2.88 -0.30
CA PHE A 31 -8.56 1.86 0.73
C PHE A 31 -8.79 2.49 2.11
N ALA A 32 -8.02 3.52 2.48
CA ALA A 32 -8.17 4.23 3.74
C ALA A 32 -9.60 4.81 3.90
N ASP A 33 -10.13 5.42 2.85
CA ASP A 33 -11.48 6.00 2.87
C ASP A 33 -12.55 4.90 2.99
N ARG A 34 -12.37 3.76 2.31
CA ARG A 34 -13.28 2.61 2.43
C ARG A 34 -13.22 1.96 3.81
N TYR A 35 -12.03 1.88 4.42
CA TYR A 35 -11.84 1.36 5.76
C TYR A 35 -12.59 2.22 6.80
N LEU A 36 -12.44 3.54 6.72
CA LEU A 36 -13.18 4.49 7.56
C LEU A 36 -14.70 4.40 7.34
N ALA A 37 -15.14 4.34 6.07
CA ALA A 37 -16.56 4.21 5.74
C ALA A 37 -17.19 2.89 6.25
N ALA A 38 -16.38 1.85 6.44
CA ALA A 38 -16.81 0.59 7.04
C ALA A 38 -16.82 0.61 8.59
N GLY A 39 -16.53 1.76 9.22
CA GLY A 39 -16.49 1.92 10.68
C GLY A 39 -15.12 1.67 11.29
N GLY A 40 -14.07 1.50 10.47
CA GLY A 40 -12.70 1.45 10.95
C GLY A 40 -12.24 2.78 11.54
N THR A 41 -11.24 2.73 12.41
CA THR A 41 -10.67 3.91 13.07
C THR A 41 -9.17 3.98 12.82
N LEU A 42 -8.68 5.17 12.47
CA LEU A 42 -7.25 5.46 12.30
C LEU A 42 -6.84 6.60 13.23
N ALA A 43 -5.54 6.86 13.34
CA ALA A 43 -5.05 8.04 14.05
C ALA A 43 -5.65 9.34 13.45
N GLU A 44 -5.86 10.38 14.27
CA GLU A 44 -6.37 11.67 13.76
C GLU A 44 -5.28 12.51 13.06
N ASP A 45 -4.01 12.12 13.20
CA ASP A 45 -2.86 12.85 12.66
C ASP A 45 -2.50 12.38 11.24
N GLY A 46 -2.66 13.28 10.27
CA GLY A 46 -2.25 13.05 8.87
C GLY A 46 -0.77 12.69 8.71
N THR A 47 0.10 13.18 9.59
CA THR A 47 1.53 12.83 9.58
C THR A 47 1.75 11.36 9.94
N ALA A 48 0.96 10.82 10.88
CA ALA A 48 0.99 9.41 11.20
C ALA A 48 0.53 8.55 10.01
N HIS A 49 -0.48 9.01 9.26
CA HIS A 49 -0.92 8.33 8.04
C HIS A 49 0.18 8.24 6.99
N LEU A 50 0.90 9.34 6.75
CA LEU A 50 2.03 9.37 5.82
C LEU A 50 3.15 8.44 6.29
N TYR A 51 3.53 8.53 7.56
CA TYR A 51 4.60 7.73 8.14
C TYR A 51 4.37 6.23 7.93
N TRP A 52 3.22 5.70 8.33
CA TRP A 52 2.96 4.26 8.24
C TRP A 52 2.85 3.76 6.80
N ARG A 53 2.18 4.53 5.93
CA ARG A 53 2.02 4.16 4.50
C ARG A 53 3.34 4.22 3.75
N LEU A 54 4.16 5.23 4.03
CA LEU A 54 5.49 5.33 3.44
C LEU A 54 6.42 4.22 3.96
N LEU A 55 6.40 3.93 5.26
CA LEU A 55 7.21 2.88 5.86
C LEU A 55 6.90 1.51 5.23
N ASP A 56 5.63 1.16 5.08
CA ASP A 56 5.22 -0.10 4.45
C ASP A 56 5.60 -0.12 2.96
N ALA A 57 5.33 0.95 2.21
CA ALA A 57 5.68 1.05 0.79
C ALA A 57 7.18 0.85 0.53
N LEU A 58 8.04 1.47 1.36
CA LEU A 58 9.49 1.30 1.27
C LEU A 58 9.95 -0.13 1.56
N GLY A 59 9.16 -0.92 2.29
CA GLY A 59 9.41 -2.36 2.49
C GLY A 59 9.34 -3.20 1.21
N PHE A 60 8.74 -2.65 0.14
CA PHE A 60 8.67 -3.24 -1.21
C PHE A 60 9.63 -2.58 -2.20
N ALA A 61 10.52 -1.69 -1.76
CA ALA A 61 11.55 -1.10 -2.62
C ALA A 61 12.83 -1.95 -2.61
N PRO A 62 13.64 -1.94 -3.69
CA PRO A 62 13.38 -1.28 -4.97
C PRO A 62 12.45 -2.08 -5.89
N ASP A 63 12.23 -3.36 -5.57
CA ASP A 63 11.33 -4.25 -6.29
C ASP A 63 10.34 -4.94 -5.34
N ALA A 64 9.13 -5.13 -5.84
CA ALA A 64 8.08 -5.80 -5.09
C ALA A 64 8.11 -7.33 -5.31
N GLU A 65 9.28 -7.94 -5.55
CA GLU A 65 9.37 -9.34 -5.99
C GLU A 65 8.67 -10.33 -5.04
N LYS A 66 8.76 -10.07 -3.73
CA LYS A 66 8.15 -10.90 -2.68
C LYS A 66 6.66 -11.18 -2.91
N VAL A 67 5.92 -10.21 -3.43
CA VAL A 67 4.49 -10.36 -3.75
C VAL A 67 4.25 -10.59 -5.24
N ALA A 68 5.15 -10.10 -6.09
CA ALA A 68 5.02 -10.21 -7.54
C ALA A 68 5.09 -11.65 -8.05
N VAL A 69 6.01 -12.48 -7.51
CA VAL A 69 6.21 -13.86 -7.98
C VAL A 69 4.93 -14.69 -7.78
N PRO A 70 4.35 -14.80 -6.56
CA PRO A 70 3.12 -15.56 -6.37
C PRO A 70 1.94 -15.04 -7.19
N TRP A 71 1.80 -13.72 -7.37
CA TRP A 71 0.72 -13.16 -8.19
C TRP A 71 0.86 -13.54 -9.67
N ARG A 72 2.08 -13.52 -10.22
CA ARG A 72 2.34 -13.95 -11.60
C ARG A 72 2.04 -15.44 -11.79
N GLU A 73 2.40 -16.28 -10.83
CA GLU A 73 2.08 -17.71 -10.83
C GLU A 73 0.57 -17.97 -10.83
N LEU A 74 -0.21 -17.07 -10.22
CA LEU A 74 -1.68 -17.08 -10.25
C LEU A 74 -2.29 -16.39 -11.49
N GLY A 75 -1.47 -16.07 -12.49
CA GLY A 75 -1.93 -15.58 -13.80
C GLY A 75 -1.86 -14.06 -13.98
N ARG A 76 -1.41 -13.28 -12.97
CA ARG A 76 -1.18 -11.83 -13.12
C ARG A 76 0.16 -11.51 -13.78
N VAL A 77 0.39 -12.09 -14.96
CA VAL A 77 1.62 -11.92 -15.75
C VAL A 77 1.87 -10.48 -16.20
N ASP A 78 0.84 -9.62 -16.12
CA ASP A 78 0.92 -8.17 -16.36
C ASP A 78 1.74 -7.42 -15.30
N LEU A 79 1.95 -8.01 -14.11
CA LEU A 79 2.71 -7.41 -13.01
C LEU A 79 4.22 -7.64 -13.21
N THR A 80 4.75 -7.03 -14.28
CA THR A 80 6.18 -7.01 -14.57
C THR A 80 6.91 -6.12 -13.55
N PRO A 81 8.23 -6.30 -13.36
CA PRO A 81 9.01 -5.43 -12.48
C PRO A 81 8.80 -3.94 -12.79
N SER A 82 8.79 -3.54 -14.07
CA SER A 82 8.61 -2.14 -14.44
C SER A 82 7.21 -1.59 -14.14
N VAL A 83 6.16 -2.42 -14.23
CA VAL A 83 4.80 -2.03 -13.82
C VAL A 83 4.74 -1.81 -12.31
N LEU A 84 5.35 -2.69 -11.54
CA LEU A 84 5.35 -2.61 -10.08
C LEU A 84 6.17 -1.43 -9.57
N THR A 85 7.35 -1.18 -10.15
CA THR A 85 8.16 0.02 -9.83
C THR A 85 7.36 1.30 -10.07
N ARG A 86 6.75 1.46 -11.26
CA ARG A 86 5.94 2.66 -11.56
C ARG A 86 4.76 2.82 -10.62
N ARG A 87 4.10 1.73 -10.23
CA ARG A 87 2.98 1.78 -9.28
C ARG A 87 3.45 2.13 -7.88
N LEU A 88 4.60 1.63 -7.44
CA LEU A 88 5.16 1.94 -6.13
C LEU A 88 5.57 3.41 -6.06
N GLU A 89 6.31 3.92 -7.06
CA GLU A 89 6.74 5.32 -7.14
C GLU A 89 5.53 6.26 -7.20
N GLY A 90 4.56 5.98 -8.07
CA GLY A 90 3.34 6.79 -8.16
C GLY A 90 2.45 6.72 -6.93
N TYR A 91 2.46 5.61 -6.19
CA TYR A 91 1.78 5.51 -4.90
C TYR A 91 2.48 6.38 -3.85
N ILE A 92 3.81 6.35 -3.78
CA ILE A 92 4.57 7.20 -2.87
C ILE A 92 4.31 8.68 -3.17
N GLU A 93 4.35 9.10 -4.44
CA GLU A 93 4.01 10.46 -4.85
C GLU A 93 2.60 10.87 -4.39
N ALA A 94 1.59 10.02 -4.65
CA ALA A 94 0.22 10.28 -4.22
C ALA A 94 0.04 10.33 -2.69
N LEU A 95 0.87 9.62 -1.91
CA LEU A 95 0.88 9.73 -0.46
C LEU A 95 1.35 11.11 -0.01
N PHE A 96 2.42 11.63 -0.60
CA PHE A 96 2.92 12.97 -0.30
C PHE A 96 1.89 14.03 -0.71
N ASP A 97 1.31 13.94 -1.89
CA ASP A 97 0.28 14.88 -2.35
C ASP A 97 -0.94 14.96 -1.41
N ARG A 98 -1.26 13.86 -0.72
CA ARG A 98 -2.43 13.78 0.15
C ARG A 98 -2.15 14.12 1.62
N TYR A 99 -0.96 13.77 2.13
CA TYR A 99 -0.70 13.73 3.57
C TYR A 99 0.50 14.55 4.05
N ALA A 100 1.30 15.14 3.16
CA ALA A 100 2.40 16.05 3.52
C ALA A 100 1.96 17.53 3.52
#